data_AF-A0A9X3PQU2-F1
#
_entry.id   AF-A0A9X3PQU2-F1
#
_cell.length_a   1.000
_cell.length_b   1.000
_cell.length_c   1.000
_cell.angle_alpha   90.00
_cell.angle_beta   90.00
_cell.angle_gamma   90.00
#
_symmetry.space_group_name_H-M   'P 1'
#
loop_
_entity.id
_entity.type
_entity.pdbx_description
1 polymer ?
#
loop_
_entity_poly.entity_id
_entity_poly.type
_entity_poly.pdbx_seq_one_letter_code
_entity_poly.pdbx_strand_id
1 'polypeptide(L)'
;MAITIPDIVPYLLASLGLLFLWQLHSLQVRAGRIRAVDIWNRSGIRLFLHVTPEDSHACAACREVNTTAFLPQVVASMKFGPLTKPCTNPSGCRCLMVGLHGSWPEALRLQGQLMRQAGRVCLSSKEMTQLLDGALASTTTSDQISIAVLEAIRAESSNPDVAIKRYRFVIDHAQADRDLAFVVPAYLRLSELLEQFGRKDEALAVADQFLKAYGDQKKHPHGPTEEQRSLMSLRVTRLLTSLQRDPPK
;
A
#
# COMPACT_ATOMS: atom_id res chain seq x y z
N MET A 1 -23.36 -32.63 49.15
CA MET A 1 -22.11 -33.33 48.79
C MET A 1 -21.26 -32.31 48.03
N ALA A 2 -20.30 -31.67 48.69
CA ALA A 2 -19.49 -30.61 48.09
C ALA A 2 -18.33 -31.25 47.31
N ILE A 3 -18.24 -30.97 46.01
CA ILE A 3 -17.13 -31.42 45.17
C ILE A 3 -15.96 -30.48 45.45
N THR A 4 -15.02 -30.93 46.28
CA THR A 4 -13.73 -30.25 46.48
C THR A 4 -12.83 -30.58 45.29
N ILE A 5 -12.71 -29.63 44.35
CA ILE A 5 -11.75 -29.73 43.25
C ILE A 5 -10.35 -29.47 43.85
N PRO A 6 -9.39 -30.40 43.70
CA PRO A 6 -8.03 -30.17 44.18
C PRO A 6 -7.39 -28.96 43.52
N ASP A 7 -6.69 -28.13 44.30
CA ASP A 7 -6.05 -26.89 43.84
C ASP A 7 -5.08 -27.09 42.66
N ILE A 8 -4.60 -28.31 42.43
CA ILE A 8 -3.70 -28.64 41.32
C ILE A 8 -4.42 -28.75 39.95
N VAL A 9 -5.73 -29.00 39.94
CA VAL A 9 -6.50 -29.24 38.71
C VAL A 9 -6.50 -28.02 37.77
N PRO A 10 -6.70 -26.77 38.23
CA PRO A 10 -6.59 -25.58 37.38
C PRO A 10 -5.22 -25.42 36.72
N TYR A 11 -4.13 -25.73 37.43
CA TYR A 11 -2.76 -25.63 36.90
C TYR A 11 -2.46 -26.69 35.84
N LEU A 12 -2.98 -27.91 36.03
CA LEU A 12 -2.88 -28.98 35.04
C LEU A 12 -3.68 -28.62 33.77
N LEU A 13 -4.89 -28.07 33.92
CA LEU A 13 -5.70 -27.61 32.79
C LEU A 13 -5.02 -26.44 32.05
N ALA A 14 -4.44 -25.48 32.76
CA ALA A 14 -3.70 -24.38 32.15
C ALA A 14 -2.47 -24.88 31.37
N SER A 15 -1.74 -25.84 31.95
CA SER A 15 -0.57 -26.47 31.32
C SER A 15 -0.96 -27.26 30.07
N LEU A 16 -2.06 -28.02 30.13
CA LEU A 16 -2.64 -28.71 28.95
C LEU A 16 -3.09 -27.72 27.89
N GLY A 17 -3.71 -26.59 28.27
CA GLY A 17 -4.11 -25.53 27.36
C GLY A 17 -2.90 -24.89 26.64
N LEU A 18 -1.82 -24.61 27.37
CA LEU A 18 -0.58 -24.10 26.80
C LEU A 18 0.08 -25.11 25.87
N LEU A 19 0.14 -26.38 26.25
CA LEU A 19 0.67 -27.45 25.40
C LEU A 19 -0.15 -27.64 24.13
N PHE A 20 -1.48 -27.52 24.22
CA PHE A 20 -2.37 -27.59 23.07
C PHE A 20 -2.18 -26.40 22.14
N LEU A 21 -2.09 -25.18 22.66
CA LEU A 21 -1.75 -23.98 21.89
C LEU A 21 -0.39 -24.12 21.20
N TRP A 22 0.61 -24.65 21.90
CA TRP A 22 1.93 -24.92 21.34
C TRP A 22 1.90 -25.96 20.21
N GLN A 23 1.14 -27.04 20.37
CA GLN A 23 0.93 -28.03 19.31
C GLN A 23 0.23 -27.43 18.10
N LEU A 24 -0.81 -26.63 18.30
CA LEU A 24 -1.52 -25.95 17.23
C LEU A 24 -0.59 -25.01 16.46
N HIS A 25 0.21 -24.24 17.19
CA HIS A 25 1.24 -23.37 16.61
C HIS A 25 2.29 -24.17 15.83
N SER A 26 2.81 -25.26 16.40
CA SER A 26 3.77 -26.17 15.74
C SER A 26 3.21 -26.76 14.44
N LEU A 27 1.93 -27.16 14.43
CA LEU A 27 1.25 -27.64 13.23
C LEU A 27 1.11 -26.53 12.18
N GLN A 28 0.79 -25.30 12.57
CA GLN A 28 0.71 -24.16 11.65
C GLN A 28 2.08 -23.77 11.07
N VAL A 29 3.15 -23.89 11.86
CA VAL A 29 4.54 -23.69 11.40
C VAL A 29 4.95 -24.78 10.41
N ARG A 30 4.69 -26.06 10.73
CA ARG A 30 4.97 -27.19 9.82
C ARG A 30 4.16 -27.14 8.54
N ALA A 31 2.92 -26.66 8.61
CA ALA A 31 2.06 -26.39 7.45
C ALA A 31 2.52 -25.18 6.62
N GLY A 32 3.60 -24.50 7.02
CA GLY A 32 4.14 -23.33 6.33
C GLY A 32 3.28 -22.07 6.41
N ARG A 33 2.20 -22.10 7.23
CA ARG A 33 1.28 -20.98 7.40
C ARG A 33 1.86 -19.89 8.30
N ILE A 34 2.72 -20.26 9.25
CA ILE A 34 3.47 -19.36 10.12
C ILE A 34 4.96 -19.53 9.87
N ARG A 35 5.63 -18.48 9.39
CA ARG A 35 7.10 -18.41 9.30
C ARG A 35 7.63 -17.61 10.49
N ALA A 36 8.86 -17.87 10.93
CA ALA A 36 9.49 -17.14 12.04
C ALA A 36 9.49 -15.60 11.85
N VAL A 37 9.43 -15.13 10.59
CA VAL A 37 9.31 -13.70 10.23
C VAL A 37 7.97 -13.10 10.69
N ASP A 38 6.90 -13.89 10.79
CA ASP A 38 5.57 -13.41 11.20
C ASP A 38 5.50 -13.08 12.70
N ILE A 39 6.39 -13.67 13.52
CA ILE A 39 6.48 -13.40 14.96
C ILE A 39 7.15 -12.05 15.23
N TRP A 40 8.11 -11.67 14.38
CA TRP A 40 8.89 -10.43 14.52
C TRP A 40 8.36 -9.26 13.70
N ASN A 41 7.49 -9.51 12.71
CA ASN A 41 6.92 -8.46 11.87
C ASN A 41 5.42 -8.29 12.11
N ARG A 42 5.07 -7.52 13.15
CA ARG A 42 3.67 -7.21 13.54
C ARG A 42 2.84 -6.55 12.43
N SER A 43 3.49 -5.98 11.40
CA SER A 43 2.80 -5.37 10.24
C SER A 43 2.16 -6.40 9.28
N GLY A 44 2.59 -7.67 9.35
CA GLY A 44 2.20 -8.70 8.40
C GLY A 44 2.78 -8.52 6.99
N ILE A 45 3.59 -7.48 6.73
CA ILE A 45 4.19 -7.22 5.42
C ILE A 45 5.41 -8.13 5.23
N ARG A 46 5.45 -8.90 4.13
CA ARG A 46 6.53 -9.85 3.86
C ARG A 46 7.47 -9.42 2.73
N LEU A 47 7.06 -8.45 1.92
CA LEU A 47 7.88 -7.79 0.91
C LEU A 47 7.33 -6.38 0.64
N PHE A 48 8.18 -5.50 0.13
CA PHE A 48 7.80 -4.17 -0.32
C PHE A 48 8.08 -4.01 -1.81
N LEU A 49 7.26 -3.25 -2.51
CA LEU A 49 7.46 -2.85 -3.90
C LEU A 49 7.60 -1.34 -3.99
N HIS A 50 8.69 -0.89 -4.59
CA HIS A 50 8.83 0.50 -5.01
C HIS A 50 8.15 0.67 -6.36
N VAL A 51 7.19 1.58 -6.43
CA VAL A 51 6.48 1.92 -7.67
C VAL A 51 6.54 3.40 -7.94
N THR A 52 6.68 3.73 -9.22
CA THR A 52 6.72 5.09 -9.73
C THR A 52 5.49 5.32 -10.62
N PRO A 53 4.77 6.43 -10.43
CA PRO A 53 3.68 6.81 -11.31
C PRO A 53 4.12 6.91 -12.77
N GLU A 54 3.29 6.45 -13.69
CA GLU A 54 3.62 6.36 -15.12
C GLU A 54 3.26 7.65 -15.86
N ASP A 55 3.82 8.78 -15.41
CA ASP A 55 3.56 10.09 -16.01
C ASP A 55 4.85 10.85 -16.41
N SER A 56 4.67 11.98 -17.09
CA SER A 56 5.75 12.85 -17.57
C SER A 56 6.55 13.52 -16.45
N HIS A 57 6.02 13.55 -15.22
CA HIS A 57 6.64 14.18 -14.07
C HIS A 57 7.51 13.20 -13.24
N ALA A 58 7.51 11.90 -13.60
CA ALA A 58 8.42 10.92 -13.01
C ALA A 58 9.86 11.11 -13.54
N CYS A 59 10.78 11.49 -12.65
CA CYS A 59 12.19 11.70 -13.01
C CYS A 59 12.91 10.38 -13.33
N ALA A 60 14.06 10.48 -14.03
CA ALA A 60 14.85 9.32 -14.42
C ALA A 60 15.29 8.45 -13.24
N ALA A 61 15.67 9.06 -12.11
CA ALA A 61 16.07 8.34 -10.91
C ALA A 61 14.93 7.46 -10.35
N CYS A 62 13.70 7.95 -10.38
CA CYS A 62 12.53 7.19 -9.96
C CYS A 62 12.23 6.03 -10.93
N ARG A 63 12.27 6.31 -12.24
CA ARG A 63 12.02 5.31 -13.28
C ARG A 63 13.03 4.15 -13.25
N GLU A 64 14.30 4.44 -12.93
CA GLU A 64 15.38 3.46 -12.85
C GLU A 64 15.11 2.37 -11.79
N VAL A 65 14.41 2.70 -10.72
CA VAL A 65 14.08 1.78 -9.62
C VAL A 65 12.59 1.43 -9.55
N ASN A 66 11.83 1.73 -10.60
CA ASN A 66 10.45 1.29 -10.70
C ASN A 66 10.39 -0.25 -10.62
N THR A 67 9.29 -0.78 -10.07
CA THR A 67 9.04 -2.22 -9.89
C THR A 67 10.15 -2.98 -9.16
N THR A 68 10.92 -2.30 -8.31
CA THR A 68 11.93 -2.94 -7.46
C THR A 68 11.30 -3.44 -6.16
N ALA A 69 11.45 -4.73 -5.88
CA ALA A 69 11.03 -5.39 -4.67
C ALA A 69 12.14 -5.42 -3.61
N PHE A 70 11.76 -5.35 -2.34
CA PHE A 70 12.65 -5.35 -1.19
C PHE A 70 12.14 -6.25 -0.06
N LEU A 71 13.05 -6.85 0.70
CA LEU A 71 12.69 -7.50 1.97
C LEU A 71 12.45 -6.46 3.07
N PRO A 72 11.56 -6.74 4.04
CA PRO A 72 11.32 -5.85 5.19
C PRO A 72 12.60 -5.51 5.97
N GLN A 73 13.54 -6.45 6.08
CA GLN A 73 14.82 -6.24 6.78
C GLN A 73 15.71 -5.19 6.09
N VAL A 74 15.64 -5.10 4.75
CA VAL A 74 16.37 -4.09 3.97
C VAL A 74 15.72 -2.72 4.17
N VAL A 75 14.39 -2.66 4.10
CA VAL A 75 13.60 -1.43 4.28
C VAL A 75 13.75 -0.85 5.69
N ALA A 76 13.82 -1.71 6.71
CA ALA A 76 13.98 -1.31 8.11
C ALA A 76 15.41 -0.83 8.46
N SER A 77 16.37 -0.93 7.54
CA SER A 77 17.74 -0.48 7.81
C SER A 77 17.82 1.06 7.87
N MET A 78 18.61 1.60 8.79
CA MET A 78 18.73 3.07 8.99
C MET A 78 19.20 3.84 7.74
N LYS A 79 19.90 3.17 6.82
CA LYS A 79 20.42 3.76 5.59
C LYS A 79 19.56 3.44 4.37
N PHE A 80 18.36 2.91 4.58
CA PHE A 80 17.50 2.55 3.47
C PHE A 80 17.06 3.78 2.68
N GLY A 81 17.36 3.76 1.39
CA GLY A 81 16.77 4.63 0.38
C GLY A 81 16.45 3.78 -0.84
N PRO A 82 15.20 3.78 -1.35
CA PRO A 82 14.85 2.97 -2.51
C PRO A 82 15.51 3.50 -3.79
N LEU A 83 15.82 4.81 -3.84
CA LEU A 83 16.45 5.46 -4.97
C LEU A 83 17.99 5.40 -4.84
N THR A 84 18.67 5.05 -5.93
CA THR A 84 20.14 5.13 -6.02
C THR A 84 20.63 6.58 -6.13
N LYS A 85 19.80 7.47 -6.69
CA LYS A 85 20.05 8.90 -6.90
C LYS A 85 18.90 9.71 -6.30
N PRO A 86 19.14 10.96 -5.83
CA PRO A 86 18.07 11.79 -5.30
C PRO A 86 17.01 12.08 -6.36
N CYS A 87 15.74 12.15 -5.92
CA CYS A 87 14.64 12.57 -6.79
C CYS A 87 14.85 14.03 -7.21
N THR A 88 14.70 14.32 -8.50
CA THR A 88 14.84 15.68 -9.05
C THR A 88 13.50 16.37 -9.31
N ASN A 89 12.39 15.77 -8.86
CA ASN A 89 11.07 16.39 -9.03
C ASN A 89 10.94 17.57 -8.06
N PRO A 90 10.70 18.81 -8.54
CA PRO A 90 10.61 20.00 -7.70
C PRO A 90 9.43 19.97 -6.72
N SER A 91 8.39 19.17 -7.01
CA SER A 91 7.23 18.95 -6.14
C SER A 91 7.41 17.78 -5.18
N GLY A 92 8.63 17.24 -5.06
CA GLY A 92 8.94 16.09 -4.22
C GLY A 92 8.77 14.74 -4.91
N CYS A 93 9.25 13.68 -4.26
CA CYS A 93 9.13 12.33 -4.77
C CYS A 93 7.69 11.83 -4.66
N ARG A 94 7.13 11.36 -5.79
CA ARG A 94 5.76 10.81 -5.88
C ARG A 94 5.73 9.28 -5.92
N CYS A 95 6.88 8.63 -5.74
CA CYS A 95 6.95 7.17 -5.68
C CYS A 95 6.35 6.65 -4.38
N LEU A 96 5.82 5.43 -4.43
CA LEU A 96 5.27 4.75 -3.27
C LEU A 96 6.06 3.49 -2.96
N MET A 97 6.17 3.21 -1.66
CA MET A 97 6.61 1.92 -1.14
C MET A 97 5.37 1.14 -0.70
N VAL A 98 4.99 0.14 -1.48
CA VAL A 98 3.79 -0.66 -1.25
C VAL A 98 4.17 -1.97 -0.56
N GLY A 99 3.72 -2.15 0.68
CA GLY A 99 3.89 -3.40 1.42
C GLY A 99 2.88 -4.46 0.99
N LEU A 100 3.35 -5.70 0.81
CA LEU A 100 2.51 -6.87 0.54
C LEU A 100 2.77 -7.96 1.57
N HIS A 101 1.69 -8.58 2.07
CA HIS A 101 1.76 -9.84 2.80
C HIS A 101 2.14 -11.00 1.86
N GLY A 102 1.61 -11.02 0.63
CA GLY A 102 2.09 -11.91 -0.42
C GLY A 102 1.78 -13.38 -0.17
N SER A 103 0.52 -13.73 0.10
CA SER A 103 0.07 -15.10 0.39
C SER A 103 -0.22 -15.97 -0.85
N TRP A 104 0.04 -15.48 -2.06
CA TRP A 104 -0.18 -16.22 -3.32
C TRP A 104 1.15 -16.73 -3.94
N PRO A 105 1.11 -17.72 -4.85
CA PRO A 105 2.31 -18.41 -5.34
C PRO A 105 3.38 -17.50 -5.93
N GLU A 106 3.01 -16.51 -6.73
CA GLU A 106 3.93 -15.58 -7.38
C GLU A 106 4.66 -14.69 -6.35
N ALA A 107 3.95 -14.21 -5.33
CA ALA A 107 4.56 -13.44 -4.24
C ALA A 107 5.49 -14.29 -3.39
N LEU A 108 5.12 -15.55 -3.10
CA LEU A 108 5.98 -16.49 -2.36
C LEU A 108 7.26 -16.80 -3.14
N ARG A 109 7.16 -16.97 -4.47
CA ARG A 109 8.31 -17.15 -5.36
C ARG A 109 9.22 -15.92 -5.35
N LEU A 110 8.64 -14.72 -5.45
CA LEU A 110 9.38 -13.46 -5.37
C LEU A 110 10.10 -13.32 -4.01
N GLN A 111 9.42 -13.65 -2.91
CA GLN A 111 10.03 -13.66 -1.59
C GLN A 111 11.24 -14.61 -1.53
N GLY A 112 11.13 -15.81 -2.11
CA GLY A 112 12.25 -16.75 -2.21
C GLY A 112 13.41 -16.21 -3.04
N GLN A 113 13.13 -15.49 -4.13
CA GLN A 113 14.17 -14.83 -4.93
C GLN A 113 14.86 -13.71 -4.15
N LEU A 114 14.08 -12.87 -3.46
CA LEU A 114 14.60 -11.81 -2.60
C LEU A 114 15.56 -12.34 -1.53
N MET A 115 15.21 -13.46 -0.87
CA MET A 115 16.10 -14.09 0.11
C MET A 115 17.44 -14.57 -0.49
N ARG A 116 17.46 -14.93 -1.77
CA ARG A 116 18.67 -15.35 -2.49
C ARG A 116 19.49 -14.17 -3.05
N GLN A 117 18.84 -13.03 -3.33
CA GLN A 117 19.44 -11.86 -3.97
C GLN A 117 19.65 -10.70 -2.99
N ALA A 118 20.14 -10.99 -1.78
CA ALA A 118 20.44 -10.01 -0.75
C ALA A 118 19.29 -9.04 -0.41
N GLY A 119 18.04 -9.49 -0.60
CA GLY A 119 16.84 -8.75 -0.26
C GLY A 119 16.40 -7.67 -1.25
N ARG A 120 16.93 -7.63 -2.48
CA ARG A 120 16.50 -6.71 -3.55
C ARG A 120 16.37 -7.43 -4.89
N VAL A 121 15.27 -7.17 -5.61
CA VAL A 121 15.00 -7.72 -6.95
C VAL A 121 14.31 -6.66 -7.80
N CYS A 122 14.76 -6.41 -9.03
CA CYS A 122 14.02 -5.60 -9.99
C CYS A 122 13.12 -6.50 -10.83
N LEU A 123 11.81 -6.25 -10.85
CA LEU A 123 10.85 -7.03 -11.63
C LEU A 123 10.70 -6.46 -13.03
N SER A 124 10.69 -7.33 -14.03
CA SER A 124 10.24 -6.99 -15.37
C SER A 124 8.73 -6.70 -15.40
N SER A 125 8.24 -5.99 -16.43
CA SER A 125 6.81 -5.73 -16.61
C SER A 125 5.97 -7.00 -16.68
N LYS A 126 6.53 -8.10 -17.22
CA LYS A 126 5.87 -9.41 -17.27
C LYS A 126 5.75 -10.02 -15.86
N GLU A 127 6.82 -10.00 -15.08
CA GLU A 127 6.80 -10.52 -13.71
C GLU A 127 5.86 -9.71 -12.82
N MET A 128 5.83 -8.39 -12.99
CA MET A 128 4.89 -7.52 -12.28
C MET A 128 3.44 -7.84 -12.65
N THR A 129 3.16 -8.15 -13.92
CA THR A 129 1.82 -8.56 -14.38
C THR A 129 1.42 -9.89 -13.78
N GLN A 130 2.28 -10.90 -13.86
CA GLN A 130 2.03 -12.20 -13.23
C GLN A 130 1.79 -12.08 -11.72
N LEU A 131 2.55 -11.21 -11.04
CA LEU A 131 2.39 -10.98 -9.61
C LEU A 131 0.99 -10.44 -9.27
N LEU A 132 0.48 -9.46 -10.03
CA LEU A 132 -0.85 -8.89 -9.81
C LEU A 132 -1.97 -9.85 -10.23
N ASP A 133 -1.84 -10.52 -11.38
CA ASP A 133 -2.83 -11.49 -11.86
C ASP A 133 -3.01 -12.64 -10.85
N GLY A 134 -1.92 -13.14 -10.29
CA GLY A 134 -1.95 -14.16 -9.24
C GLY A 134 -2.64 -13.66 -7.95
N ALA A 135 -2.51 -12.37 -7.63
CA ALA A 135 -3.17 -11.78 -6.48
C ALA A 135 -4.70 -11.67 -6.68
N LEU A 136 -5.14 -11.32 -7.89
CA LEU A 136 -6.56 -11.22 -8.26
C LEU A 136 -7.25 -12.59 -8.32
N ALA A 137 -6.52 -13.63 -8.73
CA ALA A 137 -7.03 -15.00 -8.72
C ALA A 137 -7.14 -15.60 -7.30
N SER A 138 -6.48 -14.99 -6.31
CA SER A 138 -6.46 -15.45 -4.93
C SER A 138 -7.61 -14.84 -4.12
N THR A 139 -8.46 -15.69 -3.54
CA THR A 139 -9.64 -15.29 -2.75
C THR A 139 -9.33 -14.84 -1.33
N THR A 140 -8.09 -15.02 -0.85
CA THR A 140 -7.70 -14.82 0.56
C THR A 140 -6.71 -13.66 0.74
N THR A 141 -6.55 -12.81 -0.26
CA THR A 141 -5.50 -11.79 -0.26
C THR A 141 -5.86 -10.66 0.70
N SER A 142 -5.13 -10.50 1.80
CA SER A 142 -5.27 -9.33 2.70
C SER A 142 -4.73 -8.04 2.07
N ASP A 143 -4.03 -8.15 0.95
CA ASP A 143 -3.37 -7.06 0.25
C ASP A 143 -4.28 -6.30 -0.74
N GLN A 144 -5.61 -6.37 -0.59
CA GLN A 144 -6.54 -5.76 -1.57
C GLN A 144 -6.26 -4.28 -1.84
N ILE A 145 -5.98 -3.50 -0.79
CA ILE A 145 -5.65 -2.08 -0.94
C ILE A 145 -4.30 -1.91 -1.65
N SER A 146 -3.28 -2.62 -1.21
CA SER A 146 -1.96 -2.59 -1.85
C SER A 146 -2.02 -2.98 -3.33
N ILE A 147 -2.77 -4.03 -3.68
CA ILE A 147 -2.99 -4.46 -5.07
C ILE A 147 -3.74 -3.38 -5.85
N ALA A 148 -4.79 -2.79 -5.30
CA ALA A 148 -5.51 -1.71 -5.96
C ALA A 148 -4.61 -0.49 -6.24
N VAL A 149 -3.72 -0.12 -5.31
CA VAL A 149 -2.73 0.94 -5.54
C VAL A 149 -1.78 0.59 -6.68
N LEU A 150 -1.27 -0.64 -6.71
CA LEU A 150 -0.35 -1.11 -7.76
C LEU A 150 -1.01 -1.17 -9.13
N GLU A 151 -2.26 -1.65 -9.19
CA GLU A 151 -3.07 -1.63 -10.41
C GLU A 151 -3.34 -0.20 -10.87
N ALA A 152 -3.68 0.71 -9.94
CA ALA A 152 -3.99 2.09 -10.25
C ALA A 152 -2.80 2.78 -10.92
N ILE A 153 -1.61 2.71 -10.29
CA ILE A 153 -0.38 3.34 -10.78
C ILE A 153 0.00 2.85 -12.18
N ARG A 154 -0.15 1.55 -12.44
CA ARG A 154 0.18 0.96 -13.75
C ARG A 154 -0.83 1.30 -14.84
N ALA A 155 -2.07 1.61 -14.45
CA ALA A 155 -3.15 1.90 -15.38
C ALA A 155 -3.24 3.40 -15.72
N GLU A 156 -2.53 4.29 -15.03
CA GLU A 156 -2.68 5.75 -15.22
C GLU A 156 -2.50 6.21 -16.67
N SER A 157 -1.48 5.70 -17.37
CA SER A 157 -1.18 6.06 -18.76
C SER A 157 -1.98 5.24 -19.78
N SER A 158 -2.25 3.97 -19.47
CA SER A 158 -2.74 2.97 -20.42
C SER A 158 -4.25 2.76 -20.37
N ASN A 159 -4.86 2.88 -19.18
CA ASN A 159 -6.28 2.73 -18.95
C ASN A 159 -6.73 3.60 -17.75
N PRO A 160 -6.93 4.91 -17.97
CA PRO A 160 -7.19 5.87 -16.90
C PRO A 160 -8.48 5.57 -16.13
N ASP A 161 -9.51 4.99 -16.76
CA ASP A 161 -10.75 4.62 -16.06
C ASP A 161 -10.53 3.51 -15.02
N VAL A 162 -9.66 2.54 -15.33
CA VAL A 162 -9.25 1.53 -14.35
C VAL A 162 -8.50 2.20 -13.19
N ALA A 163 -7.55 3.10 -13.49
CA ALA A 163 -6.81 3.82 -12.45
C ALA A 163 -7.73 4.64 -11.54
N ILE A 164 -8.67 5.39 -12.13
CA ILE A 164 -9.69 6.17 -11.39
C ILE A 164 -10.50 5.28 -10.47
N LYS A 165 -11.02 4.15 -10.98
CA LYS A 165 -11.82 3.20 -10.18
C LYS A 165 -11.01 2.62 -9.02
N ARG A 166 -9.74 2.27 -9.26
CA ARG A 166 -8.87 1.70 -8.22
C ARG A 166 -8.47 2.72 -7.17
N TYR A 167 -8.16 3.97 -7.53
CA TYR A 167 -7.91 5.02 -6.54
C TYR A 167 -9.12 5.32 -5.67
N ARG A 168 -10.33 5.38 -6.26
CA ARG A 168 -11.58 5.50 -5.49
C ARG A 168 -11.75 4.35 -4.52
N PHE A 169 -11.54 3.11 -4.99
CA PHE A 169 -11.59 1.94 -4.12
C PHE A 169 -10.64 2.05 -2.92
N VAL A 170 -9.40 2.49 -3.14
CA VAL A 170 -8.42 2.72 -2.05
C VAL A 170 -8.92 3.76 -1.05
N ILE A 171 -9.41 4.90 -1.53
CA ILE A 171 -9.95 5.97 -0.68
C ILE A 171 -11.12 5.48 0.18
N ASP A 172 -12.02 4.70 -0.41
CA ASP A 172 -13.26 4.28 0.24
C ASP A 172 -13.07 3.11 1.22
N HIS A 173 -12.08 2.23 0.97
CA HIS A 173 -11.96 0.95 1.68
C HIS A 173 -10.68 0.82 2.53
N ALA A 174 -9.72 1.74 2.46
CA ALA A 174 -8.55 1.72 3.31
C ALA A 174 -8.91 2.05 4.77
N GLN A 175 -9.03 1.01 5.59
CA GLN A 175 -9.41 1.15 7.00
C GLN A 175 -8.32 0.67 7.98
N ALA A 176 -7.45 -0.26 7.54
CA ALA A 176 -6.36 -0.74 8.39
C ALA A 176 -5.24 0.31 8.47
N ASP A 177 -4.58 0.41 9.62
CA ASP A 177 -3.50 1.39 9.85
C ASP A 177 -2.41 1.35 8.76
N ARG A 178 -2.04 0.15 8.29
CA ARG A 178 -1.08 -0.04 7.21
C ARG A 178 -1.54 0.50 5.84
N ASP A 179 -2.85 0.55 5.63
CA ASP A 179 -3.48 0.94 4.36
C ASP A 179 -3.73 2.45 4.31
N LEU A 180 -3.88 3.10 5.48
CA LEU A 180 -4.10 4.54 5.60
C LEU A 180 -2.99 5.39 4.95
N ALA A 181 -1.75 4.87 4.92
CA ALA A 181 -0.62 5.50 4.24
C ALA A 181 -0.84 5.71 2.73
N PHE A 182 -1.78 4.99 2.11
CA PHE A 182 -2.09 5.10 0.68
C PHE A 182 -3.23 6.08 0.36
N VAL A 183 -4.02 6.49 1.36
CA VAL A 183 -5.21 7.33 1.14
C VAL A 183 -4.84 8.71 0.60
N VAL A 184 -3.90 9.40 1.25
CA VAL A 184 -3.46 10.73 0.80
C VAL A 184 -2.85 10.66 -0.60
N PRO A 185 -1.88 9.77 -0.92
CA PRO A 185 -1.43 9.59 -2.29
C PRO A 185 -2.56 9.32 -3.29
N ALA A 186 -3.53 8.47 -2.94
CA ALA A 186 -4.66 8.16 -3.82
C ALA A 186 -5.51 9.41 -4.14
N TYR A 187 -5.80 10.27 -3.17
CA TYR A 187 -6.50 11.54 -3.41
C TYR A 187 -5.71 12.47 -4.35
N LEU A 188 -4.41 12.64 -4.08
CA LEU A 188 -3.55 13.53 -4.86
C LEU A 188 -3.45 13.07 -6.33
N ARG A 189 -3.28 11.75 -6.53
CA ARG A 189 -3.20 11.13 -7.85
C ARG A 189 -4.54 11.14 -8.57
N LEU A 190 -5.63 10.77 -7.90
CA LEU A 190 -6.96 10.74 -8.49
C LEU A 190 -7.37 12.12 -9.01
N SER A 191 -7.20 13.16 -8.20
CA SER A 191 -7.54 14.51 -8.63
C SER A 191 -6.66 14.98 -9.79
N GLU A 192 -5.36 14.69 -9.77
CA GLU A 192 -4.45 15.02 -10.89
C GLU A 192 -4.85 14.29 -12.18
N LEU A 193 -5.15 12.99 -12.09
CA LEU A 193 -5.56 12.16 -13.21
C LEU A 193 -6.88 12.65 -13.82
N LEU A 194 -7.88 12.97 -12.99
CA LEU A 194 -9.15 13.50 -13.47
C LEU A 194 -8.98 14.83 -14.22
N GLU A 195 -8.09 15.71 -13.76
CA GLU A 195 -7.76 16.95 -14.47
C GLU A 195 -7.09 16.70 -15.81
N GLN A 196 -6.10 15.79 -15.86
CA GLN A 196 -5.38 15.45 -17.09
C GLN A 196 -6.33 14.91 -18.17
N PHE A 197 -7.36 14.16 -17.77
CA PHE A 197 -8.37 13.62 -18.68
C PHE A 197 -9.61 14.53 -18.85
N GLY A 198 -9.52 15.80 -18.44
CA GLY A 198 -10.56 16.80 -18.70
C GLY A 198 -11.82 16.69 -17.83
N ARG A 199 -11.86 15.78 -16.85
CA ARG A 199 -12.98 15.55 -15.92
C ARG A 199 -12.91 16.53 -14.73
N LYS A 200 -12.92 17.83 -15.05
CA LYS A 200 -12.65 18.92 -14.09
C LYS A 200 -13.65 18.95 -12.92
N ASP A 201 -14.93 18.70 -13.17
CA ASP A 201 -15.96 18.66 -12.12
C ASP A 201 -15.69 17.55 -11.09
N GLU A 202 -15.33 16.36 -11.58
CA GLU A 202 -14.98 15.23 -10.70
C GLU A 202 -13.67 15.47 -9.96
N ALA A 203 -12.69 16.11 -10.60
CA ALA A 203 -11.44 16.49 -9.95
C ALA A 203 -11.69 17.47 -8.79
N LEU A 204 -12.58 18.45 -9.00
CA LEU A 204 -12.99 19.41 -7.98
C LEU A 204 -13.67 18.70 -6.81
N ALA A 205 -14.63 17.82 -7.09
CA ALA A 205 -15.32 17.05 -6.05
C ALA A 205 -14.35 16.22 -5.20
N VAL A 206 -13.36 15.58 -5.81
CA VAL A 206 -12.31 14.81 -5.09
C VAL A 206 -11.45 15.72 -4.22
N ALA A 207 -11.05 16.89 -4.75
CA ALA A 207 -10.23 17.84 -4.00
C ALA A 207 -11.01 18.45 -2.81
N ASP A 208 -12.28 18.78 -2.98
CA ASP A 208 -13.16 19.23 -1.91
C ASP A 208 -13.38 18.15 -0.84
N GLN A 209 -13.57 16.89 -1.25
CA GLN A 209 -13.68 15.76 -0.33
C GLN A 209 -12.41 15.60 0.51
N PHE A 210 -11.24 15.73 -0.11
CA PHE A 210 -9.96 15.69 0.59
C PHE A 210 -9.86 16.81 1.65
N LEU A 211 -10.21 18.06 1.28
CA LEU A 211 -10.17 19.18 2.21
C LEU A 211 -11.21 19.07 3.33
N LYS A 212 -12.39 18.51 3.06
CA LYS A 212 -13.37 18.19 4.11
C LYS A 212 -12.85 17.12 5.07
N ALA A 213 -12.14 16.12 4.55
CA ALA A 213 -11.57 15.05 5.36
C ALA A 213 -10.38 15.52 6.22
N TYR A 214 -9.53 16.43 5.72
CA TYR A 214 -8.24 16.75 6.35
C TYR A 214 -7.94 18.23 6.61
N GLY A 215 -8.87 19.14 6.29
CA GLY A 215 -8.68 20.60 6.22
C GLY A 215 -8.22 21.23 7.53
N ASP A 216 -9.01 21.11 8.59
CA ASP A 216 -8.69 21.71 9.89
C ASP A 216 -8.12 20.68 10.90
N GLN A 217 -7.95 19.42 10.48
CA GLN A 217 -7.60 18.35 11.40
C GLN A 217 -6.12 18.37 11.81
N LYS A 218 -5.88 18.09 13.10
CA LYS A 218 -4.54 17.91 13.70
C LYS A 218 -3.72 16.90 12.90
N LYS A 219 -2.39 17.08 12.90
CA LYS A 219 -1.43 16.16 12.26
C LYS A 219 -1.73 14.70 12.69
N HIS A 220 -2.25 13.91 11.76
CA HIS A 220 -2.39 12.46 11.91
C HIS A 220 -1.11 11.79 11.35
N PRO A 221 -0.64 10.67 11.90
CA PRO A 221 0.56 9.97 11.40
C PRO A 221 0.52 9.69 9.89
N HIS A 222 -0.66 9.38 9.35
CA HIS A 222 -0.92 9.16 7.92
C HIS A 222 -1.67 10.31 7.25
N GLY A 223 -1.76 11.47 7.91
CA GLY A 223 -2.42 12.66 7.39
C GLY A 223 -1.54 13.41 6.37
N PRO A 224 -2.14 14.29 5.56
CA PRO A 224 -1.38 15.03 4.56
C PRO A 224 -0.43 16.05 5.20
N THR A 225 0.68 16.33 4.51
CA THR A 225 1.59 17.42 4.85
C THR A 225 0.93 18.78 4.57
N GLU A 226 1.48 19.85 5.15
CA GLU A 226 1.03 21.22 4.88
C GLU A 226 1.16 21.60 3.41
N GLU A 227 2.23 21.16 2.75
CA GLU A 227 2.44 21.33 1.31
C GLU A 227 1.36 20.61 0.48
N GLN A 228 1.01 19.37 0.86
CA GLN A 228 -0.04 18.61 0.19
C GLN A 228 -1.43 19.25 0.37
N ARG A 229 -1.73 19.77 1.57
CA ARG A 229 -2.97 20.54 1.80
C ARG A 229 -3.00 21.81 0.95
N SER A 230 -1.92 22.58 0.96
CA SER A 230 -1.80 23.82 0.19
C SER A 230 -1.96 23.56 -1.31
N LEU A 231 -1.37 22.48 -1.81
CA LEU A 231 -1.52 22.04 -3.20
C LEU A 231 -2.98 21.74 -3.54
N MET A 232 -3.72 21.03 -2.68
CA MET A 232 -5.14 20.75 -2.89
C MET A 232 -6.00 22.02 -2.85
N SER A 233 -5.76 22.94 -1.91
CA SER A 233 -6.47 24.22 -1.83
C SER A 233 -6.27 25.09 -3.08
N LEU A 234 -5.02 25.15 -3.58
CA LEU A 234 -4.72 25.85 -4.82
C LEU A 234 -5.43 25.19 -6.02
N ARG A 235 -5.48 23.85 -6.04
CA ARG A 235 -6.16 23.08 -7.08
C ARG A 235 -7.66 23.37 -7.12
N VAL A 236 -8.34 23.38 -5.97
CA VAL A 236 -9.76 23.77 -5.86
C VAL A 236 -9.99 25.17 -6.44
N THR A 237 -9.18 26.14 -6.02
CA THR A 237 -9.29 27.54 -6.50
C THR A 237 -9.14 27.64 -8.03
N ARG A 238 -8.15 26.93 -8.59
CA ARG A 238 -7.92 26.86 -10.04
C ARG A 238 -9.09 26.22 -10.77
N LEU A 239 -9.61 25.09 -10.27
CA LEU A 239 -10.69 24.34 -10.90
C LEU A 239 -12.00 25.13 -10.91
N LEU A 240 -12.36 25.76 -9.79
CA LEU A 240 -13.52 26.66 -9.71
C LEU A 240 -13.41 27.79 -10.74
N THR A 241 -12.24 28.43 -10.84
CA THR A 241 -12.00 29.49 -11.84
C THR A 241 -12.13 28.96 -13.27
N SER A 242 -11.64 27.75 -13.55
CA SER A 242 -11.74 27.16 -14.88
C SER A 242 -13.17 26.81 -15.26
N LEU A 243 -13.96 26.26 -14.33
CA LEU A 243 -15.36 25.87 -14.57
C LEU A 243 -16.29 27.08 -14.72
N GLN A 244 -15.97 28.19 -14.04
CA GLN A 244 -16.68 29.46 -14.25
C GLN A 244 -16.44 30.06 -15.64
N ARG A 245 -15.27 29.79 -16.25
CA ARG A 245 -14.91 30.28 -17.60
C ARG A 245 -15.47 29.39 -18.70
N ASP A 246 -15.52 28.08 -18.47
CA ASP A 246 -16.03 27.08 -19.42
C ASP A 246 -17.17 26.28 -18.78
N PRO A 247 -18.40 26.84 -18.67
CA PRO A 247 -19.52 26.13 -18.07
C PRO A 247 -19.84 24.86 -18.89
N PRO A 248 -20.16 23.73 -18.22
CA PRO A 248 -20.52 22.50 -18.92
C PRO A 248 -21.73 22.76 -19.82
N LYS A 249 -21.63 22.33 -21.09
CA LYS A 249 -22.72 22.38 -22.08
C LYS A 249 -23.79 21.35 -21.76
#